data_AF-A0A2D6FEE4-F1
#
_entry.id   AF-A0A2D6FEE4-F1
#
_cell.length_a   1.000
_cell.length_b   1.000
_cell.length_c   1.000
_cell.angle_alpha   90.00
_cell.angle_beta   90.00
_cell.angle_gamma   90.00
#
_symmetry.space_group_name_H-M   'P 1'
#
loop_
_entity.id
_entity.type
_entity.pdbx_description
1 polymer ?
#
loop_
_entity_poly.entity_id
_entity_poly.type
_entity_poly.pdbx_seq_one_letter_code
_entity_poly.pdbx_strand_id
1 'polypeptide(L)' 'MTDGWLKDPQKFWAVRFHREPQSGHKDVRVLVDHGRKVAQDQPALLKSRRNMRYEDAISLYKELQNIGWTHCEAVW' A
#
# COMPACT_ATOMS: atom_id res chain seq x y z
N MET A 1 -2.07 -5.17 13.02
CA MET A 1 -1.68 -3.90 12.37
C MET A 1 -2.66 -3.69 11.25
N THR A 2 -3.46 -2.62 11.34
CA THR A 2 -4.39 -2.19 10.29
C THR A 2 -3.58 -1.80 9.06
N ASP A 3 -4.07 -2.12 7.87
CA ASP A 3 -3.38 -1.80 6.62
C ASP A 3 -3.13 -0.30 6.48
N GLY A 4 -1.96 0.06 5.98
CA GLY A 4 -1.59 1.44 5.68
C GLY A 4 -2.04 1.81 4.27
N TRP A 5 -2.84 2.87 4.14
CA TRP A 5 -3.32 3.35 2.85
C TRP A 5 -2.81 4.75 2.56
N LEU A 6 -2.35 4.94 1.33
CA LEU A 6 -2.02 6.25 0.77
C LEU A 6 -2.74 6.43 -0.55
N LYS A 7 -3.18 7.66 -0.82
CA LYS A 7 -3.76 8.06 -2.11
C LYS A 7 -2.88 9.12 -2.76
N ASP A 8 -2.75 9.05 -4.08
CA ASP A 8 -1.96 10.02 -4.82
C ASP A 8 -2.61 11.42 -4.82
N PRO A 9 -1.84 12.49 -5.06
CA PRO A 9 -2.36 13.86 -5.07
C PRO A 9 -3.52 14.07 -6.06
N GLN A 10 -3.51 13.34 -7.18
CA GLN A 10 -4.55 13.43 -8.21
C GLN A 10 -5.77 12.53 -7.91
N LYS A 11 -5.72 11.76 -6.83
CA LYS A 11 -6.79 10.88 -6.32
C LYS A 11 -7.21 9.75 -7.28
N PHE A 12 -6.36 9.36 -8.21
CA PHE A 12 -6.59 8.26 -9.15
C PHE A 12 -6.00 6.93 -8.69
N TRP A 13 -4.91 6.96 -7.93
CA TRP A 13 -4.15 5.80 -7.52
C TRP A 13 -4.08 5.73 -6.00
N ALA A 14 -4.05 4.50 -5.49
CA ALA A 14 -3.78 4.23 -4.09
C ALA A 14 -2.68 3.19 -3.95
N VAL A 15 -1.98 3.28 -2.84
CA VAL A 15 -1.00 2.28 -2.40
C VAL A 15 -1.46 1.71 -1.07
N ARG A 16 -1.57 0.38 -1.02
CA ARG A 16 -1.88 -0.38 0.19
C ARG A 16 -0.62 -1.07 0.70
N PHE A 17 -0.31 -0.85 1.96
CA PHE A 17 0.76 -1.49 2.71
C PHE A 17 0.14 -2.46 3.69
N HIS A 18 0.34 -3.75 3.50
CA HIS A 18 -0.18 -4.76 4.41
C HIS A 18 0.84 -5.84 4.69
N ARG A 19 0.79 -6.41 5.89
CA ARG A 19 1.71 -7.48 6.28
C ARG A 19 1.51 -8.68 5.37
N GLU A 20 2.60 -9.27 4.90
CA GLU A 20 2.54 -10.55 4.22
C GLU A 20 2.12 -11.63 5.23
N PRO A 21 1.04 -12.40 4.97
CA PRO A 21 0.52 -13.37 5.94
C PRO A 21 1.53 -14.44 6.36
N GLN A 22 2.42 -14.81 5.44
CA GLN A 22 3.45 -15.84 5.65
C GLN A 22 4.71 -15.30 6.32
N SER A 23 4.79 -13.99 6.58
CA SER A 23 5.98 -13.37 7.19
C SER A 23 6.15 -13.78 8.66
N GLY A 24 7.27 -14.43 8.95
CA GLY A 24 7.67 -14.77 10.31
C GLY A 24 8.06 -13.54 11.14
N HIS A 25 8.10 -13.69 12.46
CA HIS A 25 8.43 -12.60 13.39
C HIS A 25 9.84 -12.01 13.20
N LYS A 26 10.79 -12.79 12.65
CA LYS A 26 12.19 -12.37 12.44
C LYS A 26 12.44 -11.71 11.08
N ASP A 27 11.55 -11.90 10.11
CA ASP A 27 11.64 -11.31 8.77
C ASP A 27 10.25 -10.80 8.36
N VAL A 28 9.86 -9.67 8.96
CA VAL A 28 8.56 -9.06 8.68
C VAL A 28 8.58 -8.48 7.27
N ARG A 29 7.75 -9.05 6.41
CA ARG A 29 7.55 -8.61 5.03
C ARG A 29 6.24 -7.87 4.87
N VAL A 30 6.26 -6.87 4.01
CA VAL A 30 5.11 -6.04 3.66
C VAL A 30 4.86 -6.17 2.17
N LEU A 31 3.62 -6.49 1.83
CA LEU A 31 3.12 -6.39 0.48
C LEU A 31 2.66 -4.95 0.24
N VAL A 32 3.17 -4.38 -0.84
CA VAL A 32 2.86 -3.02 -1.28
C VAL A 32 2.16 -3.12 -2.62
N ASP A 33 0.85 -2.92 -2.58
CA ASP A 33 -0.04 -2.97 -3.73
C ASP A 33 -0.30 -1.57 -4.24
N HIS A 34 0.10 -1.30 -5.48
CA HIS A 34 -0.21 -0.06 -6.17
C HIS A 34 -1.33 -0.32 -7.17
N GLY A 35 -2.45 0.36 -7.03
CA GLY A 35 -3.61 0.10 -7.85
C GLY A 35 -4.72 1.13 -7.65
N ARG A 36 -5.89 0.81 -8.19
CA ARG A 36 -7.09 1.64 -8.02
C ARG A 36 -8.34 0.78 -7.98
N LYS A 37 -9.35 1.26 -7.26
CA LYS A 37 -10.70 0.70 -7.32
C LYS A 37 -11.33 1.05 -8.65
N VAL A 38 -11.92 0.05 -9.31
CA VAL A 38 -12.59 0.22 -10.61
C VAL A 38 -14.10 0.38 -10.42
N ALA A 39 -14.71 -0.44 -9.55
CA ALA A 39 -16.11 -0.37 -9.17
C ALA A 39 -16.28 -0.93 -7.74
N GLN A 40 -17.48 -0.78 -7.17
CA GLN A 40 -17.76 -1.18 -5.78
C GLN A 40 -17.59 -2.69 -5.54
N ASP A 41 -17.98 -3.52 -6.51
CA ASP A 41 -17.97 -4.98 -6.41
C ASP A 41 -16.95 -5.66 -7.32
N GLN A 42 -15.99 -4.88 -7.86
CA GLN A 42 -14.90 -5.43 -8.66
C GLN A 42 -13.59 -5.41 -7.90
N PRO A 43 -12.73 -6.43 -8.09
CA PRO A 43 -11.37 -6.40 -7.59
C PRO A 43 -10.65 -5.12 -8.03
N ALA A 44 -9.80 -4.57 -7.17
CA ALA A 44 -8.95 -3.46 -7.56
C ALA A 44 -8.01 -3.87 -8.70
N LEU A 45 -7.81 -2.94 -9.63
CA LEU A 45 -6.82 -3.10 -10.68
C LEU A 45 -5.45 -2.78 -10.08
N LEU A 46 -4.66 -3.83 -9.83
CA LEU A 46 -3.27 -3.68 -9.39
C LEU A 46 -2.39 -3.39 -10.59
N LYS A 47 -1.71 -2.25 -10.55
CA LYS A 47 -0.63 -1.91 -11.48
C LYS A 47 0.64 -2.68 -11.12
N SER A 48 0.92 -2.83 -9.84
CA SER A 48 2.04 -3.64 -9.35
C SER A 48 1.82 -4.09 -7.91
N ARG A 49 2.45 -5.21 -7.56
CA ARG A 49 2.58 -5.72 -6.19
C ARG A 49 4.06 -5.96 -5.92
N ARG A 50 4.57 -5.42 -4.81
CA ARG A 50 5.95 -5.63 -4.36
C ARG A 50 5.96 -6.25 -2.98
N ASN A 51 6.82 -7.23 -2.75
CA ASN A 51 7.16 -7.71 -1.42
C ASN A 51 8.48 -7.03 -1.00
N MET A 52 8.50 -6.38 0.15
CA MET A 52 9.70 -5.74 0.68
C MET A 52 9.80 -5.93 2.19
N ARG A 53 10.99 -5.67 2.74
CA ARG A 53 11.17 -5.67 4.19
C ARG A 53 10.37 -4.54 4.82
N TYR A 54 10.00 -4.71 6.08
CA TYR A 54 9.27 -3.70 6.82
C TYR A 54 9.96 -2.32 6.80
N GLU A 55 11.29 -2.28 6.98
CA GLU A 55 12.09 -1.05 6.94
C GLU A 55 12.01 -0.31 5.59
N ASP A 56 12.05 -1.06 4.48
CA ASP A 56 11.91 -0.52 3.12
C ASP A 56 10.49 0.02 2.89
N ALA A 57 9.48 -0.71 3.38
CA ALA A 57 8.09 -0.28 3.29
C ALA A 57 7.82 1.02 4.05
N ILE A 58 8.40 1.19 5.24
CA ILE A 58 8.32 2.45 6.00
C ILE A 58 9.03 3.58 5.27
N SER A 59 10.19 3.32 4.67
CA SER A 59 10.94 4.32 3.91
C SER A 59 10.14 4.80 2.70
N LEU A 60 9.58 3.87 1.93
CA LEU A 60 8.68 4.18 0.82
C LEU A 60 7.43 4.93 1.29
N TYR A 61 6.83 4.54 2.41
CA TYR A 61 5.65 5.22 2.97
C TYR A 61 5.91 6.70 3.18
N LYS A 62 7.03 7.03 3.85
CA LYS A 62 7.44 8.41 4.12
C LYS A 62 7.80 9.17 2.85
N GLU A 63 8.47 8.52 1.90
CA GLU A 63 8.81 9.13 0.61
C GLU A 63 7.54 9.51 -0.16
N LEU A 64 6.55 8.63 -0.23
CA LEU A 64 5.26 8.92 -0.86
C LEU A 64 4.57 10.11 -0.20
N GLN A 65 4.59 10.18 1.13
CA GLN A 65 4.05 11.33 1.87
C GLN A 65 4.79 12.62 1.53
N ASN A 66 6.12 12.59 1.44
CA ASN A 66 6.94 13.76 1.09
C ASN A 66 6.62 14.30 -0.31
N ILE A 67 6.25 13.44 -1.27
CA ILE A 67 5.84 13.85 -2.62
C ILE A 67 4.33 14.12 -2.74
N GLY A 68 3.62 14.22 -1.61
CA GLY A 68 2.24 14.70 -1.54
C GLY A 68 1.17 13.62 -1.46
N TRP A 69 1.53 12.34 -1.32
CA TRP A 69 0.52 11.30 -1.06
C TRP A 69 -0.02 11.44 0.35
N THR A 70 -1.33 11.26 0.52
CA THR A 70 -2.00 11.46 1.81
C THR A 70 -2.61 10.18 2.32
N HIS A 71 -2.66 10.04 3.64
CA HIS A 71 -3.43 8.98 4.29
C HIS A 71 -4.88 9.01 3.81
N CYS A 72 -5.46 7.83 3.64
CA CYS A 72 -6.87 7.67 3.33
C CYS A 72 -7.45 6.43 4.03
N GLU A 73 -8.77 6.31 3.99
CA GLU A 73 -9.46 5.08 4.36
C GLU A 73 -9.14 3.96 3.36
N ALA A 74 -9.43 2.72 3.78
CA ALA A 74 -9.26 1.56 2.92
C ALA A 74 -10.05 1.71 1.61
N VAL A 75 -9.35 1.53 0.49
CA VAL A 75 -9.95 1.73 -0.83
C VAL A 75 -10.56 0.42 -1.36
N TRP A 76 -9.90 -0.72 -1.10
CA TRP A 76 -10.35 -2.07 -1.45
C TRP A 76 -9.88 -3.13 -0.45
#